data_AF-A0A8B8B4H2-F1
#
_entry.id   AF-A0A8B8B4H2-F1
#
_cell.length_a   1.000
_cell.length_b   1.000
_cell.length_c   1.000
_cell.angle_alpha   90.00
_cell.angle_beta   90.00
_cell.angle_gamma   90.00
#
_symmetry.space_group_name_H-M   'P 1'
#
loop_
_entity.id
_entity.type
_entity.pdbx_description
1 polymer ?
#
loop_
_entity_poly.entity_id
_entity_poly.type
_entity_poly.pdbx_seq_one_letter_code
_entity_poly.pdbx_strand_id
1 'polypeptide(L)'
;MMQIPGNTRCLVDSGFAHIRKLYRRSDVDSFNQLLDVVQKSSTSNTAIPYRKNETVPATWEWRDWKMFLSRHFKPLKGIRKYHHFKFTNQDPGFVFVKESADSVETKIPILKCPITNMQERPSIITPPGLSKERQAYLFQNVRPYVRPMNQDELCPRPTEE
;
A
#
# COMPACT_ATOMS: atom_id res chain seq x y z
N MET A 1 -11.82 -3.86 34.53
CA MET A 1 -11.57 -2.46 34.10
C MET A 1 -12.60 -2.16 33.02
N MET A 2 -13.59 -1.32 33.32
CA MET A 2 -14.74 -1.04 32.44
C MET A 2 -14.28 -0.10 31.32
N GLN A 3 -14.56 -0.45 30.06
CA GLN A 3 -14.16 0.33 28.89
C GLN A 3 -15.32 1.23 28.47
N ILE A 4 -15.11 2.55 28.50
CA ILE A 4 -16.11 3.55 28.11
C ILE A 4 -16.26 3.54 26.58
N PRO A 5 -17.48 3.42 26.02
CA PRO A 5 -17.70 3.46 24.57
C PRO A 5 -17.27 4.81 23.98
N GLY A 6 -16.52 4.80 22.88
CA GLY A 6 -16.07 6.00 22.16
C GLY A 6 -14.57 6.31 22.25
N ASN A 7 -13.80 5.54 23.03
CA ASN A 7 -12.34 5.67 23.10
C ASN A 7 -11.69 4.48 22.37
N THR A 8 -11.56 4.58 21.04
CA THR A 8 -10.84 3.62 20.20
C THR A 8 -9.35 3.72 20.50
N ARG A 9 -8.91 3.18 21.64
CA ARG A 9 -7.50 2.89 21.88
C ARG A 9 -7.17 1.58 21.16
N CYS A 10 -7.18 1.61 19.84
CA CYS A 10 -6.58 0.54 19.05
C CYS A 10 -5.08 0.57 19.34
N LEU A 11 -4.51 -0.54 19.83
CA LEU A 11 -3.06 -0.65 20.07
C LEU A 11 -2.26 -0.44 18.77
N VAL A 12 -2.87 -0.67 17.61
CA VAL A 12 -2.28 -0.35 16.30
C VAL A 12 -2.11 1.16 16.12
N ASP A 13 -3.01 1.97 16.68
CA ASP A 13 -3.00 3.43 16.55
C ASP A 13 -2.03 4.12 17.52
N SER A 14 -1.66 3.47 18.63
CA SER A 14 -0.75 4.10 19.61
C SER A 14 0.63 4.36 19.02
N GLY A 15 1.12 3.50 18.13
CA GLY A 15 2.39 3.72 17.41
C GLY A 15 2.36 4.99 16.55
N PHE A 16 1.25 5.22 15.83
CA PHE A 16 1.06 6.42 15.00
C PHE A 16 0.97 7.70 15.84
N ALA A 17 0.37 7.64 17.02
CA ALA A 17 0.30 8.80 17.92
C ALA A 17 1.70 9.28 18.33
N HIS A 18 2.62 8.35 18.63
CA HIS A 18 4.01 8.66 18.95
C HIS A 18 4.76 9.27 17.76
N ILE A 19 4.63 8.69 16.56
CA ILE A 19 5.21 9.22 15.32
C ILE A 19 4.74 10.65 15.10
N ARG A 20 3.42 10.90 15.17
CA ARG A 20 2.82 12.22 14.95
C ARG A 20 3.33 13.26 15.96
N LYS A 21 3.48 12.88 17.23
CA LYS A 21 3.97 13.76 18.28
C LYS A 21 5.41 14.21 18.03
N LEU A 22 6.29 13.28 17.62
CA LEU A 22 7.68 13.58 17.31
C LEU A 22 7.80 14.38 16.01
N TYR A 23 7.14 13.92 14.93
CA TYR A 23 7.15 14.57 13.62
C TYR A 23 6.81 16.07 13.68
N ARG A 24 5.78 16.46 14.46
CA ARG A 24 5.38 17.87 14.62
C ARG A 24 6.45 18.79 15.24
N ARG A 25 7.47 18.21 15.87
CA ARG A 25 8.58 18.90 16.55
C ARG A 25 9.92 18.61 15.90
N SER A 26 9.90 18.00 14.71
CA SER A 26 11.08 17.64 13.96
C SER A 26 11.05 18.35 12.63
N ASP A 27 12.22 18.83 12.22
CA ASP A 27 12.44 19.28 10.86
C ASP A 27 12.66 18.05 9.97
N VAL A 28 11.71 17.79 9.08
CA VAL A 28 11.72 16.63 8.18
C VAL A 28 11.55 17.10 6.75
N ASP A 29 12.67 17.26 6.07
CA ASP A 29 12.75 17.62 4.66
C ASP A 29 12.90 16.38 3.78
N SER A 30 13.61 15.34 4.24
CA SER A 30 13.92 14.14 3.44
C SER A 30 13.21 12.87 3.90
N PHE A 31 13.15 11.88 2.99
CA PHE A 31 12.62 10.56 3.31
C PHE A 31 13.41 9.86 4.42
N ASN A 32 14.74 9.99 4.43
CA ASN A 32 15.59 9.41 5.47
C ASN A 32 15.32 10.03 6.85
N GLN A 33 15.11 11.35 6.91
CA GLN A 33 14.71 12.03 8.15
C GLN A 33 13.35 11.54 8.67
N LEU A 34 12.41 11.21 7.77
CA LEU A 34 11.14 10.61 8.15
C LEU A 34 11.32 9.20 8.74
N LEU A 35 12.19 8.37 8.15
CA LEU A 35 12.52 7.05 8.69
C LEU A 35 13.10 7.17 10.11
N ASP A 36 13.98 8.13 10.30
CA ASP A 36 14.57 8.47 11.60
C ASP A 36 13.50 8.86 12.63
N VAL A 37 12.54 9.71 12.25
CA VAL A 37 11.42 10.08 13.13
C VAL A 37 10.59 8.86 13.50
N VAL A 38 10.30 7.96 12.55
CA VAL A 38 9.56 6.73 12.86
C VAL A 38 10.35 5.88 13.86
N GLN A 39 11.63 5.65 13.61
CA GLN A 39 12.50 4.82 14.46
C GLN A 39 12.68 5.40 15.87
N LYS A 40 12.77 6.74 16.01
CA LYS A 40 12.99 7.44 17.29
C LYS A 40 11.69 7.69 18.07
N SER A 41 10.53 7.53 17.44
CA SER A 41 9.25 7.88 18.06
C SER A 41 8.83 7.00 19.24
N SER A 42 9.18 5.71 19.22
CA SER A 42 8.88 4.73 20.28
C SER A 42 9.77 3.50 20.11
N THR A 43 10.08 2.79 21.21
CA THR A 43 10.79 1.50 21.17
C THR A 43 10.01 0.41 20.44
N SER A 44 8.69 0.57 20.33
CA SER A 44 7.79 -0.34 19.61
C SER A 44 7.71 -0.06 18.11
N ASN A 45 8.28 1.03 17.61
CA ASN A 45 8.18 1.43 16.21
C ASN A 45 9.46 1.07 15.46
N THR A 46 9.29 0.46 14.29
CA THR A 46 10.38 0.12 13.37
C THR A 46 10.06 0.67 11.99
N ALA A 47 10.96 1.47 11.43
CA ALA A 47 10.81 1.97 10.07
C ALA A 47 11.21 0.90 9.06
N ILE A 48 10.29 0.50 8.18
CA ILE A 48 10.56 -0.48 7.11
C ILE A 48 10.32 0.19 5.75
N PRO A 49 11.35 0.83 5.14
CA PRO A 49 11.21 1.44 3.84
C PRO A 49 11.12 0.38 2.73
N TYR A 50 10.35 0.65 1.67
CA TYR A 50 10.38 -0.18 0.45
C TYR A 50 11.78 -0.23 -0.17
N ARG A 51 12.47 0.91 -0.16
CA ARG A 51 13.85 1.06 -0.65
C ARG A 51 14.54 2.13 0.19
N LYS A 52 15.78 1.87 0.64
CA LYS A 52 16.56 2.83 1.45
C LYS A 52 17.19 3.94 0.60
N ASN A 53 17.69 3.58 -0.57
CA ASN A 53 18.22 4.50 -1.59
C ASN A 53 18.26 3.78 -2.94
N GLU A 54 18.60 4.47 -4.02
CA GLU A 54 18.60 3.90 -5.38
C GLU A 54 19.58 2.75 -5.58
N THR A 55 20.64 2.66 -4.77
CA THR A 55 21.69 1.63 -4.88
C THR A 55 21.36 0.35 -4.11
N VAL A 56 20.42 0.40 -3.16
CA VAL A 56 20.00 -0.75 -2.36
C VAL A 56 18.75 -1.40 -2.99
N PRO A 57 18.74 -2.74 -3.19
CA PRO A 57 17.56 -3.45 -3.66
C PRO A 57 16.31 -3.17 -2.82
N ALA A 58 15.14 -3.27 -3.44
CA ALA A 58 13.88 -3.13 -2.71
C ALA A 58 13.73 -4.25 -1.65
N THR A 59 13.12 -3.91 -0.52
CA THR A 59 12.90 -4.86 0.59
C THR A 59 11.86 -5.93 0.25
N TRP A 60 10.93 -5.64 -0.67
CA TRP A 60 10.01 -6.61 -1.23
C TRP A 60 9.69 -6.28 -2.69
N GLU A 61 9.01 -7.20 -3.37
CA GLU A 61 8.55 -7.03 -4.74
C GLU A 61 7.05 -6.76 -4.77
N TRP A 62 6.65 -5.75 -5.52
CA TRP A 62 5.24 -5.60 -5.90
C TRP A 62 4.98 -6.47 -7.12
N ARG A 63 3.87 -7.20 -7.13
CA ARG A 63 3.50 -8.11 -8.22
C ARG A 63 2.12 -7.77 -8.75
N ASP A 64 1.93 -7.84 -10.06
CA ASP A 64 0.64 -7.51 -10.70
C ASP A 64 -0.38 -8.64 -10.58
N TRP A 65 -0.85 -8.83 -9.34
CA TRP A 65 -1.91 -9.77 -9.02
C TRP A 65 -3.21 -9.44 -9.76
N LYS A 66 -3.47 -8.16 -10.05
CA LYS A 66 -4.71 -7.76 -10.72
C LYS A 66 -4.74 -8.30 -12.14
N MET A 67 -3.72 -8.04 -12.93
CA MET A 67 -3.63 -8.54 -14.30
C MET A 67 -3.55 -10.06 -14.30
N PHE A 68 -2.72 -10.65 -13.43
CA PHE A 68 -2.58 -12.10 -13.32
C PHE A 68 -3.90 -12.81 -13.00
N LEU A 69 -4.59 -12.42 -11.93
CA LEU A 69 -5.87 -13.03 -11.53
C LEU A 69 -6.96 -12.76 -12.57
N SER A 70 -6.92 -11.62 -13.28
CA SER A 70 -7.90 -11.33 -14.33
C SER A 70 -7.87 -12.33 -15.49
N ARG A 71 -6.76 -13.05 -15.71
CA ARG A 71 -6.68 -14.12 -16.73
C ARG A 71 -7.58 -15.30 -16.37
N HIS A 72 -7.68 -15.62 -15.08
CA HIS A 72 -8.36 -16.80 -14.58
C HIS A 72 -9.76 -16.51 -14.02
N PHE A 73 -9.99 -15.31 -13.48
CA PHE A 73 -11.20 -14.99 -12.74
C PHE A 73 -12.03 -13.86 -13.37
N LYS A 74 -13.35 -13.95 -13.21
CA LYS A 74 -14.32 -12.92 -13.53
C LYS A 74 -14.49 -11.98 -12.32
N PRO A 75 -14.64 -10.67 -12.54
CA PRO A 75 -14.95 -9.76 -11.44
C PRO A 75 -16.32 -10.09 -10.85
N LEU A 76 -16.41 -10.10 -9.52
CA LEU A 76 -17.67 -10.23 -8.82
C LEU A 76 -18.42 -8.90 -8.85
N LYS A 77 -19.42 -8.81 -9.74
CA LYS A 77 -20.23 -7.60 -9.89
C LYS A 77 -20.99 -7.30 -8.60
N GLY A 78 -20.99 -6.05 -8.18
CA GLY A 78 -21.72 -5.63 -6.98
C GLY A 78 -21.14 -6.17 -5.68
N ILE A 79 -19.84 -6.48 -5.60
CA ILE A 79 -19.19 -7.07 -4.41
C ILE A 79 -19.56 -6.38 -3.09
N ARG A 80 -19.76 -5.06 -3.09
CA ARG A 80 -20.15 -4.28 -1.91
C ARG A 80 -21.57 -4.53 -1.40
N LYS A 81 -22.44 -5.15 -2.19
CA LYS A 81 -23.82 -5.52 -1.79
C LYS A 81 -23.84 -6.77 -0.91
N TYR A 82 -22.80 -7.58 -0.97
CA TYR A 82 -22.74 -8.85 -0.25
C TYR A 82 -21.94 -8.69 1.05
N HIS A 83 -22.47 -9.22 2.14
CA HIS A 83 -21.84 -9.17 3.47
C HIS A 83 -21.19 -10.51 3.85
N HIS A 84 -21.63 -11.60 3.24
CA HIS A 84 -21.06 -12.93 3.46
C HIS A 84 -20.53 -13.51 2.17
N PHE A 85 -19.31 -14.06 2.24
CA PHE A 85 -18.64 -14.77 1.15
C PHE A 85 -18.20 -16.13 1.67
N LYS A 86 -18.59 -17.18 0.97
CA LYS A 86 -18.18 -18.56 1.28
C LYS A 86 -17.55 -19.19 0.05
N PHE A 87 -16.39 -19.81 0.28
CA PHE A 87 -15.67 -20.63 -0.68
C PHE A 87 -15.59 -22.05 -0.11
N THR A 88 -15.71 -23.06 -0.95
CA THR A 88 -15.67 -24.47 -0.54
C THR A 88 -14.86 -25.27 -1.53
N ASN A 89 -14.18 -26.31 -1.05
CA ASN A 89 -13.44 -27.25 -1.90
C ASN A 89 -14.36 -28.17 -2.72
N GLN A 90 -15.65 -28.28 -2.36
CA GLN A 90 -16.64 -29.06 -3.08
C GLN A 90 -17.06 -28.40 -4.40
N ASP A 91 -16.97 -27.06 -4.47
CA ASP A 91 -17.37 -26.26 -5.62
C ASP A 91 -16.28 -25.22 -5.95
N PRO A 92 -15.08 -25.67 -6.38
CA PRO A 92 -14.01 -24.76 -6.75
C PRO A 92 -14.44 -23.88 -7.93
N GLY A 93 -14.02 -22.61 -7.91
CA GLY A 93 -14.37 -21.64 -8.95
C GLY A 93 -15.73 -20.98 -8.79
N PHE A 94 -16.45 -21.27 -7.71
CA PHE A 94 -17.65 -20.56 -7.31
C PHE A 94 -17.43 -19.78 -6.00
N VAL A 95 -18.16 -18.69 -5.87
CA VAL A 95 -18.34 -17.98 -4.60
C VAL A 95 -19.82 -18.02 -4.24
N PHE A 96 -20.11 -18.32 -2.98
CA PHE A 96 -21.45 -18.26 -2.44
C PHE A 96 -21.58 -16.96 -1.66
N VAL A 97 -22.60 -16.17 -1.97
CA VAL A 97 -22.77 -14.82 -1.43
C VAL A 97 -24.14 -14.60 -0.80
N LYS A 98 -24.21 -13.74 0.22
CA LYS A 98 -25.46 -13.23 0.80
C LYS A 98 -25.40 -11.73 0.99
N GLU A 99 -26.50 -11.03 0.76
CA GLU A 99 -26.62 -9.59 1.00
C GLU A 99 -26.70 -9.24 2.49
N SER A 100 -27.27 -10.13 3.31
CA SER A 100 -27.29 -10.05 4.78
C SER A 100 -27.25 -11.46 5.39
N ALA A 101 -27.15 -11.58 6.71
CA ALA A 101 -27.10 -12.89 7.38
C ALA A 101 -28.31 -13.79 7.04
N ASP A 102 -29.50 -13.19 7.00
CA ASP A 102 -30.78 -13.86 6.76
C ASP A 102 -31.13 -13.98 5.28
N SER A 103 -30.34 -13.37 4.39
CA SER A 103 -30.56 -13.44 2.96
C SER A 103 -30.31 -14.85 2.41
N VAL A 104 -31.02 -15.15 1.32
CA VAL A 104 -30.78 -16.37 0.53
C VAL A 104 -29.36 -16.36 -0.03
N GLU A 105 -28.70 -17.51 0.04
CA GLU A 105 -27.36 -17.69 -0.52
C GLU A 105 -27.43 -17.84 -2.03
N THR A 106 -26.64 -17.05 -2.75
CA THR A 106 -26.52 -17.12 -4.21
C THR A 106 -25.15 -17.68 -4.60
N LYS A 107 -25.14 -18.69 -5.47
CA LYS A 107 -23.91 -19.29 -6.02
C LYS A 107 -23.52 -18.56 -7.31
N ILE A 108 -22.31 -17.99 -7.36
CA ILE A 108 -21.82 -17.21 -8.50
C ILE A 108 -20.53 -17.84 -9.06
N PRO A 109 -20.47 -18.19 -10.36
CA PRO A 109 -19.24 -18.66 -10.97
C PRO A 109 -18.25 -17.51 -11.15
N ILE A 110 -17.05 -17.65 -10.60
CA ILE A 110 -15.97 -16.66 -10.70
C ILE A 110 -14.82 -17.16 -11.57
N LEU A 111 -14.71 -18.45 -11.84
CA LEU A 111 -13.66 -19.00 -12.70
C LEU A 111 -14.03 -18.84 -14.19
N LYS A 112 -13.05 -18.46 -15.01
CA LYS A 112 -13.18 -18.37 -16.48
C LYS A 112 -12.90 -19.71 -17.14
N CYS A 113 -11.84 -20.38 -16.69
CA CYS A 113 -11.38 -21.68 -17.19
C CYS A 113 -10.73 -22.47 -16.03
N PRO A 114 -10.77 -23.81 -16.07
CA PRO A 114 -10.09 -24.64 -15.08
C PRO A 114 -8.60 -24.26 -14.96
N ILE A 115 -8.12 -24.06 -13.72
CA ILE A 115 -6.70 -23.77 -13.47
C ILE A 115 -5.98 -25.11 -13.40
N THR A 116 -5.20 -25.43 -14.44
CA THR A 116 -4.47 -26.71 -14.56
C THR A 116 -3.04 -26.63 -14.02
N ASN A 117 -2.46 -25.43 -13.91
CA ASN A 117 -1.14 -25.22 -13.32
C ASN A 117 -1.06 -23.82 -12.70
N MET A 118 -0.78 -23.73 -11.40
CA MET A 118 -0.75 -22.47 -10.65
C MET A 118 0.64 -22.15 -10.10
N GLN A 119 1.70 -22.64 -10.76
CA GLN A 119 3.09 -22.36 -10.38
C GLN A 119 3.62 -21.03 -10.95
N GLU A 120 2.91 -20.42 -11.91
CA GLU A 120 3.28 -19.11 -12.46
C GLU A 120 3.14 -18.01 -11.40
N ARG A 121 4.16 -17.16 -11.28
CA ARG A 121 4.10 -15.95 -10.44
C ARG A 121 3.75 -14.74 -11.31
N PRO A 122 2.92 -13.80 -10.82
CA PRO A 122 2.68 -12.56 -11.55
C PRO A 122 3.98 -11.78 -11.80
N SER A 123 3.99 -10.98 -12.87
CA SER A 123 5.09 -10.08 -13.19
C SER A 123 5.36 -9.10 -12.05
N ILE A 124 6.63 -8.75 -11.88
CA ILE A 124 7.08 -7.73 -10.92
C ILE A 124 6.70 -6.35 -11.47
N ILE A 125 6.14 -5.50 -10.60
CA ILE A 125 5.86 -4.10 -10.88
C ILE A 125 7.07 -3.28 -10.43
N THR A 126 7.72 -2.64 -11.39
CA THR A 126 8.78 -1.66 -11.13
C THR A 126 8.17 -0.26 -11.15
N PRO A 127 8.36 0.56 -10.10
CA PRO A 127 7.91 1.94 -10.12
C PRO A 127 8.63 2.69 -11.26
N PRO A 128 7.91 3.43 -12.12
CA PRO A 128 8.47 4.04 -13.33
C PRO A 128 9.43 5.23 -13.05
N GLY A 129 9.66 5.57 -11.78
CA GLY A 129 10.36 6.79 -11.39
C GLY A 129 9.50 8.05 -11.59
N LEU A 130 10.14 9.21 -11.47
CA LEU A 130 9.49 10.51 -11.70
C LEU A 130 9.52 10.85 -13.20
N SER A 131 8.39 11.26 -13.75
CA SER A 131 8.33 11.78 -15.12
C SER A 131 9.14 13.07 -15.27
N LYS A 132 9.58 13.39 -16.49
CA LYS A 132 10.31 14.64 -16.80
C LYS A 132 9.55 15.88 -16.33
N GLU A 133 8.25 15.93 -16.61
CA GLU A 133 7.36 17.00 -16.14
C GLU A 133 7.35 17.12 -14.61
N ARG A 134 7.33 15.99 -13.90
CA ARG A 134 7.36 15.99 -12.43
C ARG A 134 8.70 16.44 -11.89
N GLN A 135 9.81 16.04 -12.50
CA GLN A 135 11.14 16.53 -12.14
C GLN A 135 11.25 18.05 -12.35
N ALA A 136 10.81 18.55 -13.50
CA ALA A 136 10.79 19.99 -13.79
C ALA A 136 9.91 20.77 -12.80
N TYR A 137 8.73 20.23 -12.47
CA TYR A 137 7.85 20.82 -11.46
C TYR A 137 8.53 20.92 -10.10
N LEU A 138 9.18 19.84 -9.63
CA LEU A 138 9.88 19.83 -8.35
C LEU A 138 11.02 20.87 -8.34
N PHE A 139 11.82 20.92 -9.41
CA PHE A 139 12.93 21.87 -9.52
C PHE A 139 12.46 23.34 -9.57
N GLN A 140 11.42 23.65 -10.33
CA GLN A 140 10.99 25.04 -10.54
C GLN A 140 10.07 25.56 -9.42
N ASN A 141 9.14 24.73 -8.95
CA ASN A 141 8.03 25.18 -8.10
C ASN A 141 8.19 24.75 -6.63
N VAL A 142 8.86 23.63 -6.36
CA VAL A 142 9.00 23.12 -4.99
C VAL A 142 10.34 23.52 -4.37
N ARG A 143 11.43 23.48 -5.16
CA ARG A 143 12.79 23.79 -4.72
C ARG A 143 12.93 25.10 -3.92
N PRO A 144 12.27 26.23 -4.26
CA PRO A 144 12.41 27.48 -3.48
C PRO A 144 11.95 27.36 -2.02
N TYR A 145 11.07 26.40 -1.73
CA TYR A 145 10.55 26.14 -0.38
C TYR A 145 11.37 25.08 0.38
N VAL A 146 12.32 24.43 -0.31
CA VAL A 146 13.23 23.45 0.29
C VAL A 146 14.46 24.18 0.84
N ARG A 147 14.87 23.80 2.06
CA ARG A 147 16.07 24.37 2.72
C ARG A 147 17.29 24.19 1.82
N PRO A 148 18.20 25.19 1.72
CA PRO A 148 19.33 25.16 0.80
C PRO A 148 20.15 23.87 0.81
N MET A 149 20.40 23.32 2.01
CA MET A 149 21.17 22.09 2.20
C MET A 149 20.54 20.82 1.58
N ASN A 150 19.23 20.82 1.33
CA ASN A 150 18.48 19.65 0.85
C ASN A 150 17.98 19.79 -0.60
N GLN A 151 18.20 20.95 -1.23
CA GLN A 151 17.62 21.24 -2.54
C GLN A 151 18.10 20.27 -3.63
N ASP A 152 19.38 19.92 -3.64
CA ASP A 152 19.95 19.04 -4.66
C ASP A 152 19.58 17.57 -4.46
N GLU A 153 19.30 17.15 -3.24
CA GLU A 153 18.80 15.81 -2.95
C GLU A 153 17.32 15.68 -3.34
N LEU A 154 16.48 16.64 -2.95
CA LEU A 154 15.02 16.52 -3.04
C LEU A 154 14.43 17.07 -4.34
N CYS A 155 15.07 18.09 -4.91
CA CYS A 155 14.63 18.78 -6.12
C CYS A 155 15.84 19.04 -7.03
N PRO A 156 16.56 17.98 -7.48
CA PRO A 156 17.70 18.13 -8.38
C PRO A 156 17.27 18.75 -9.71
N ARG A 157 18.25 19.28 -10.47
CA ARG A 157 18.03 19.68 -11.85
C ARG A 157 17.51 18.46 -12.64
N PRO A 158 16.47 18.62 -13.49
CA PRO A 158 15.99 17.52 -14.33
C PRO A 158 17.14 16.97 -15.19
N THR A 159 17.19 15.65 -15.37
CA THR A 159 18.20 15.00 -16.21
C THR A 159 18.08 15.48 -17.66
N GLU A 160 19.18 15.92 -18.26
CA GLU A 160 19.31 16.17 -19.72
C GLU A 160 19.52 14.82 -20.44
N GLU A 161 19.23 14.76 -21.75
CA GLU A 161 19.29 13.53 -22.57
C GLU A 161 20.66 12.85 -22.60
#